data_AF-A0A6H0CW81-F1
#
_entry.id   AF-A0A6H0CW81-F1
#
_cell.length_a   1.000
_cell.length_b   1.000
_cell.length_c   1.000
_cell.angle_alpha   90.00
_cell.angle_beta   90.00
_cell.angle_gamma   90.00
#
_symmetry.space_group_name_H-M   'P 1'
#
loop_
_entity.id
_entity.type
_entity.pdbx_description
1 polymer ?
#
loop_
_entity_poly.entity_id
_entity_poly.type
_entity_poly.pdbx_seq_one_letter_code
_entity_poly.pdbx_strand_id
1 'polypeptide(L)'
;MAVKVFDREPFYLTTASETQEYLDRIFTEEKQEGYLSVDFQIIRNDEAVMDNILGVGLDYTSGYGALLWYCDGEFSEEVAAVSGAEVAEHVWVSRNPSPPEADPRVVCDPWSPSYFNRVSVIALDGVRPVVEEYFRESTGLRPAGVEWVKGHFTGELYEENE
;
A
#
# COMPACT_ATOMS: atom_id res chain seq x y z
N MET A 1 16.57 9.05 -4.44
CA MET A 1 15.27 8.36 -4.41
C MET A 1 14.21 9.40 -4.66
N ALA A 2 13.29 9.14 -5.57
CA ALA A 2 12.06 9.91 -5.70
C ALA A 2 10.87 8.97 -5.49
N VAL A 3 9.91 9.38 -4.67
CA VAL A 3 8.63 8.69 -4.51
C VAL A 3 7.57 9.52 -5.20
N LYS A 4 6.85 8.93 -6.13
CA LYS A 4 5.67 9.54 -6.72
C LYS A 4 4.46 9.19 -5.87
N VAL A 5 3.74 10.22 -5.43
CA VAL A 5 2.50 10.10 -4.66
C VAL A 5 1.33 10.32 -5.60
N PHE A 6 0.43 9.36 -5.68
CA PHE A 6 -0.81 9.46 -6.45
C PHE A 6 -1.93 9.93 -5.52
N ASP A 7 -2.02 11.25 -5.38
CA ASP A 7 -3.17 11.93 -4.80
C ASP A 7 -3.99 12.58 -5.94
N ARG A 8 -4.97 13.42 -5.64
CA ARG A 8 -5.77 14.20 -6.62
C ARG A 8 -4.90 14.86 -7.68
N GLU A 9 -3.74 15.37 -7.29
CA GLU A 9 -2.69 15.85 -8.19
C GLU A 9 -1.39 15.11 -7.85
N PRO A 10 -0.85 14.28 -8.75
CA PRO A 10 0.38 13.55 -8.47
C PRO A 10 1.57 14.49 -8.25
N PHE A 11 2.39 14.19 -7.25
CA PHE A 11 3.62 14.94 -6.95
C PHE A 11 4.75 14.01 -6.51
N TYR A 12 5.96 14.56 -6.38
CA TYR A 12 7.16 13.81 -6.07
C TYR A 12 7.74 14.23 -4.71
N LEU A 13 8.12 13.25 -3.91
CA LEU A 13 8.94 13.41 -2.71
C LEU A 13 10.36 13.01 -3.07
N THR A 14 11.28 13.96 -3.06
CA THR A 14 12.65 13.78 -3.58
C THR A 14 13.72 13.72 -2.50
N THR A 15 13.35 14.10 -1.27
CA THR A 15 14.24 14.08 -0.11
C THR A 15 13.64 13.28 1.05
N ALA A 16 14.53 12.82 1.94
CA ALA A 16 14.12 12.15 3.17
C ALA A 16 13.27 13.07 4.08
N SER A 17 13.58 14.38 4.12
CA SER A 17 12.81 15.34 4.90
C SER A 17 11.39 15.52 4.36
N GLU A 18 11.23 15.68 3.05
CA GLU A 18 9.90 15.76 2.41
C GLU A 18 9.08 14.49 2.66
N THR A 19 9.74 13.33 2.59
CA THR A 19 9.13 12.04 2.91
C THR A 19 8.61 12.01 4.34
N GLN A 20 9.46 12.36 5.32
CA GLN A 20 9.07 12.31 6.72
C GLN A 20 7.98 13.32 7.04
N GLU A 21 8.08 14.55 6.53
CA GLU A 21 7.03 15.57 6.69
C GLU A 21 5.69 15.11 6.11
N TYR A 22 5.71 14.45 4.95
CA TYR A 22 4.50 13.89 4.35
C TYR A 22 3.91 12.76 5.20
N LEU A 23 4.73 11.80 5.65
CA LEU A 23 4.29 10.69 6.49
C LEU A 23 3.74 11.18 7.83
N ASP A 24 4.44 12.11 8.49
CA ASP A 24 3.95 12.75 9.71
C ASP A 24 2.58 13.39 9.48
N ARG A 25 2.39 14.11 8.37
CA ARG A 25 1.11 14.74 8.04
C ARG A 25 -0.03 13.72 7.87
N ILE A 26 0.19 12.60 7.18
CA ILE A 26 -0.86 11.62 6.92
C ILE A 26 -1.10 10.65 8.08
N PHE A 27 -0.15 10.48 8.99
CA PHE A 27 -0.28 9.62 10.17
C PHE A 27 -0.50 10.37 11.50
N THR A 28 -0.57 11.71 11.49
CA THR A 28 -0.91 12.47 12.69
C THR A 28 -2.39 12.30 13.04
N GLU A 29 -2.66 11.61 14.15
CA GLU A 29 -4.01 11.30 14.66
C GLU A 29 -4.83 12.54 15.04
N GLU A 30 -4.18 13.63 15.48
CA GLU A 30 -4.86 14.77 16.12
C GLU A 30 -5.74 15.61 15.17
N LYS A 31 -5.77 15.36 13.86
CA LYS A 31 -6.41 16.27 12.89
C LYS A 31 -7.19 15.61 11.74
N GLN A 32 -7.31 14.29 11.71
CA GLN A 32 -7.88 13.61 10.54
C GLN A 32 -9.24 13.01 10.88
N GLU A 33 -10.33 13.72 10.53
CA GLU A 33 -11.66 13.11 10.44
C GLU A 33 -11.80 12.42 9.07
N GLY A 34 -12.31 11.18 9.05
CA GLY A 34 -12.60 10.45 7.82
C GLY A 34 -11.55 9.41 7.44
N TYR A 35 -11.23 9.35 6.14
CA TYR A 35 -10.35 8.34 5.55
C TYR A 35 -9.36 8.97 4.56
N LEU A 36 -8.25 8.27 4.32
CA LEU A 36 -7.27 8.57 3.28
C LEU A 36 -7.07 7.34 2.41
N SER A 37 -6.96 7.54 1.09
CA SER A 37 -6.53 6.50 0.16
C SER A 37 -5.47 7.13 -0.74
N VAL A 38 -4.28 6.53 -0.77
CA VAL A 38 -3.15 7.07 -1.54
C VAL A 38 -2.26 5.94 -2.03
N ASP A 39 -1.76 6.09 -3.26
CA ASP A 39 -0.80 5.15 -3.82
C ASP A 39 0.59 5.77 -3.92
N PHE A 40 1.61 4.94 -3.76
CA PHE A 40 3.01 5.31 -3.85
C PHE A 40 3.73 4.48 -4.89
N GLN A 41 4.60 5.13 -5.67
CA GLN A 41 5.56 4.47 -6.55
C GLN A 41 6.97 4.92 -6.21
N ILE A 42 7.90 3.97 -6.13
CA ILE A 42 9.33 4.27 -6.13
C ILE A 42 9.79 4.48 -7.57
N ILE A 43 10.33 5.67 -7.85
CA ILE A 43 10.90 5.98 -9.16
C ILE A 43 12.32 5.41 -9.20
N ARG A 44 12.50 4.35 -9.99
CA ARG A 44 13.78 3.64 -10.14
C ARG A 44 14.59 4.13 -11.34
N ASN A 45 13.92 4.55 -12.42
CA ASN A 45 14.50 5.06 -13.67
C ASN A 45 13.80 6.37 -14.08
N ASP A 46 14.37 7.11 -15.04
CA ASP A 46 13.77 8.34 -15.60
C ASP A 46 12.47 8.10 -16.42
N GLU A 47 11.98 6.86 -16.47
CA GLU A 47 10.79 6.47 -17.22
C GLU A 47 9.55 6.44 -16.32
N ALA A 48 8.46 7.03 -16.83
CA ALA A 48 7.20 7.20 -16.12
C ALA A 48 6.31 5.94 -16.07
N VAL A 49 6.89 4.75 -16.24
CA VAL A 49 6.13 3.48 -16.24
C VAL A 49 5.71 3.17 -14.81
N MET A 50 4.41 2.99 -14.56
CA MET A 50 3.90 2.55 -13.25
C MET A 50 4.11 1.05 -13.09
N ASP A 51 5.25 0.68 -12.53
CA ASP A 51 5.72 -0.70 -12.47
C ASP A 51 5.75 -1.27 -11.04
N ASN A 52 5.70 -0.42 -10.01
CA ASN A 52 5.68 -0.81 -8.59
C ASN A 52 4.75 0.11 -7.78
N ILE A 53 3.66 -0.43 -7.24
CA ILE A 53 2.67 0.36 -6.52
C ILE A 53 2.43 -0.20 -5.14
N LEU A 54 2.50 0.69 -4.15
CA LEU A 54 2.01 0.47 -2.79
C LEU A 54 0.82 1.38 -2.54
N GLY A 55 -0.39 0.81 -2.56
CA GLY A 55 -1.63 1.47 -2.17
C GLY A 55 -1.84 1.38 -0.66
N VAL A 56 -2.33 2.48 -0.09
CA VAL A 56 -2.54 2.64 1.35
C VAL A 56 -3.93 3.23 1.60
N GLY A 57 -4.78 2.46 2.28
CA GLY A 57 -6.06 2.91 2.80
C GLY A 57 -5.99 3.11 4.31
N LEU A 58 -6.37 4.28 4.80
CA LEU A 58 -6.43 4.61 6.23
C LEU A 58 -7.85 5.06 6.59
N ASP A 59 -8.39 4.53 7.69
CA ASP A 59 -9.60 5.04 8.32
C ASP A 59 -9.28 5.45 9.77
N TYR A 60 -9.13 6.76 9.96
CA TYR A 60 -8.76 7.36 11.24
C TYR A 60 -9.87 7.25 12.29
N THR A 61 -11.12 7.07 11.85
CA THR A 61 -12.27 6.94 12.75
C THR A 61 -12.32 5.56 13.38
N SER A 62 -12.01 4.53 12.59
CA SER A 62 -11.97 3.14 13.05
C SER A 62 -10.63 2.77 13.71
N GLY A 63 -9.56 3.51 13.44
CA GLY A 63 -8.20 3.21 13.92
C GLY A 63 -7.52 2.09 13.13
N TYR A 64 -7.98 1.85 11.91
CA TYR A 64 -7.47 0.79 11.04
C TYR A 64 -6.99 1.33 9.71
N GLY A 65 -6.13 0.55 9.05
CA GLY A 65 -5.74 0.76 7.66
C GLY A 65 -5.41 -0.56 6.97
N ALA A 66 -5.07 -0.49 5.69
CA ALA A 66 -4.72 -1.64 4.89
C ALA A 66 -3.74 -1.23 3.80
N LEU A 67 -3.00 -2.23 3.32
CA LEU A 67 -1.98 -2.08 2.30
C LEU A 67 -2.35 -2.96 1.11
N LEU A 68 -2.03 -2.46 -0.08
CA LEU A 68 -2.12 -3.16 -1.35
C LEU A 68 -0.78 -3.00 -2.08
N TRP A 69 -0.23 -4.07 -2.61
CA TRP A 69 0.99 -4.01 -3.41
C TRP A 69 0.85 -4.82 -4.69
N TYR A 70 1.36 -4.27 -5.79
CA TYR A 70 1.52 -4.99 -7.05
C TYR A 70 2.69 -4.42 -7.84
N CYS A 71 3.16 -5.21 -8.79
CA CYS A 71 4.11 -4.80 -9.81
C CYS A 71 3.61 -5.20 -11.20
N ASP A 72 4.17 -4.57 -12.23
CA ASP A 72 3.86 -4.88 -13.63
C ASP A 72 5.07 -4.59 -14.53
N GLY A 73 4.97 -4.94 -15.81
CA GLY A 73 5.96 -4.66 -16.83
C GLY A 73 7.30 -5.36 -16.57
N GLU A 74 8.40 -4.74 -17.01
CA GLU A 74 9.76 -5.28 -16.85
C GLU A 74 10.14 -5.50 -15.37
N PHE A 75 9.57 -4.71 -14.45
CA PHE A 75 9.84 -4.89 -13.03
C PHE A 75 9.31 -6.21 -12.49
N SER A 76 8.20 -6.73 -13.03
CA SER A 76 7.67 -8.04 -12.63
C SER A 76 8.68 -9.17 -12.84
N GLU A 77 9.50 -9.10 -13.91
CA GLU A 77 10.57 -10.09 -14.16
C GLU A 77 11.68 -10.01 -13.10
N GLU A 78 12.04 -8.80 -12.68
CA GLU A 78 13.01 -8.60 -11.60
C GLU A 78 12.46 -9.11 -10.26
N VAL A 79 11.20 -8.81 -9.94
CA VAL A 79 10.52 -9.33 -8.75
C VAL A 79 10.47 -10.86 -8.79
N ALA A 80 10.16 -11.47 -9.93
CA ALA A 80 10.11 -12.92 -10.07
C ALA A 80 11.47 -13.57 -9.79
N ALA A 81 12.56 -12.93 -10.23
CA ALA A 81 13.92 -13.41 -9.99
C ALA A 81 14.35 -13.33 -8.52
N VAL A 82 13.88 -12.33 -7.77
CA VAL A 82 14.29 -12.07 -6.37
C VAL A 82 13.34 -12.71 -5.35
N SER A 83 12.04 -12.62 -5.60
CA SER A 83 10.96 -12.96 -4.66
C SER A 83 10.09 -14.13 -5.13
N GLY A 84 10.30 -14.61 -6.35
CA GLY A 84 9.55 -15.70 -6.97
C GLY A 84 8.39 -15.21 -7.85
N ALA A 85 8.07 -15.99 -8.88
CA ALA A 85 7.04 -15.67 -9.88
C ALA A 85 5.66 -15.40 -9.24
N GLU A 86 5.29 -16.17 -8.20
CA GLU A 86 4.03 -15.97 -7.50
C GLU A 86 3.91 -14.57 -6.89
N VAL A 87 5.01 -14.00 -6.39
CA VAL A 87 4.99 -12.63 -5.84
C VAL A 87 4.77 -11.61 -6.96
N ALA A 88 5.36 -11.83 -8.14
CA ALA A 88 5.30 -10.90 -9.27
C ALA A 88 3.96 -10.91 -10.01
N GLU A 89 3.26 -12.05 -10.04
CA GLU A 89 2.05 -12.27 -10.86
C GLU A 89 0.74 -11.90 -10.15
N HIS A 90 0.79 -11.57 -8.86
CA HIS A 90 -0.39 -11.33 -8.04
C HIS A 90 -0.40 -9.95 -7.43
N VAL A 91 -1.63 -9.45 -7.21
CA VAL A 91 -1.86 -8.36 -6.26
C VAL A 91 -1.85 -8.94 -4.86
N TRP A 92 -1.21 -8.22 -3.96
CA TRP A 92 -1.10 -8.60 -2.56
C TRP A 92 -1.76 -7.57 -1.69
N VAL A 93 -2.46 -8.02 -0.67
CA VAL A 93 -3.00 -7.16 0.38
C VAL A 93 -2.39 -7.55 1.72
N SER A 94 -2.29 -6.60 2.65
CA SER A 94 -1.89 -6.91 4.03
C SER A 94 -2.76 -8.02 4.60
N ARG A 95 -2.23 -8.81 5.52
CA ARG A 95 -2.96 -9.84 6.26
C ARG A 95 -2.94 -9.48 7.73
N ASN A 96 -4.11 -9.37 8.33
CA ASN A 96 -4.27 -9.24 9.76
C ASN A 96 -4.52 -10.62 10.40
N PRO A 97 -3.60 -11.14 11.24
CA PRO A 97 -3.79 -12.42 11.93
C PRO A 97 -4.89 -12.36 13.00
N SER A 98 -5.34 -11.17 13.40
CA SER A 98 -6.39 -10.94 14.39
C SER A 98 -7.35 -9.85 13.86
N PRO A 99 -8.15 -10.17 12.83
CA PRO A 99 -8.99 -9.18 12.17
C PRO A 99 -10.11 -8.69 13.11
N PRO A 100 -10.54 -7.42 12.96
CA PRO A 100 -11.63 -6.87 13.78
C PRO A 100 -12.90 -7.70 13.61
N GLU A 101 -13.76 -7.80 14.64
CA GLU A 101 -14.99 -8.60 14.56
C GLU A 101 -15.96 -8.06 13.50
N ALA A 102 -16.18 -6.75 13.51
CA ALA A 102 -16.94 -6.03 12.50
C ALA A 102 -16.03 -5.52 11.38
N ASP A 103 -16.57 -5.42 10.17
CA ASP A 103 -15.85 -4.84 9.03
C ASP A 103 -15.71 -3.31 9.23
N PRO A 104 -14.48 -2.79 9.33
CA PRO A 104 -14.23 -1.35 9.51
C PRO A 104 -14.46 -0.55 8.23
N ARG A 105 -14.61 -1.19 7.05
CA ARG A 105 -14.82 -0.53 5.76
C ARG A 105 -13.72 0.47 5.40
N VAL A 106 -12.46 0.05 5.55
CA VAL A 106 -11.31 0.81 5.07
C VAL A 106 -11.38 0.91 3.55
N VAL A 107 -11.37 2.14 3.03
CA VAL A 107 -11.46 2.43 1.59
C VAL A 107 -10.19 1.95 0.87
N CYS A 108 -10.36 1.22 -0.23
CA CYS A 108 -9.27 0.81 -1.13
C CYS A 108 -9.13 1.75 -2.33
N ASP A 109 -10.25 2.12 -2.95
CA ASP A 109 -10.30 3.10 -4.03
C ASP A 109 -11.50 4.05 -3.79
N PRO A 110 -11.27 5.37 -3.64
CA PRO A 110 -12.35 6.34 -3.46
C PRO A 110 -13.13 6.64 -4.75
N TRP A 111 -12.56 6.36 -5.93
CA TRP A 111 -13.17 6.60 -7.24
C TRP A 111 -14.09 5.45 -7.67
N SER A 112 -13.77 4.24 -7.23
CA SER A 112 -14.61 3.05 -7.35
C SER A 112 -14.82 2.48 -5.94
N PRO A 113 -15.98 2.71 -5.28
CA PRO A 113 -16.19 2.54 -3.84
C PRO A 113 -16.00 1.08 -3.41
N SER A 114 -14.75 0.71 -3.27
CA SER A 114 -14.24 -0.61 -2.96
C SER A 114 -13.51 -0.52 -1.63
N TYR A 115 -13.60 -1.60 -0.89
CA TYR A 115 -13.16 -1.67 0.50
C TYR A 115 -12.25 -2.87 0.64
N PHE A 116 -11.21 -2.71 1.46
CA PHE A 116 -10.40 -3.83 1.84
C PHE A 116 -11.24 -4.86 2.59
N ASN A 117 -10.99 -6.14 2.30
CA ASN A 117 -11.57 -7.21 3.11
C ASN A 117 -11.14 -7.03 4.58
N ARG A 118 -12.06 -7.26 5.52
CA ARG A 118 -11.81 -7.23 6.97
C ARG A 118 -10.55 -7.98 7.41
N VAL A 119 -10.20 -9.09 6.74
CA VAL A 119 -8.99 -9.86 7.08
C VAL A 119 -7.70 -9.20 6.64
N SER A 120 -7.79 -8.23 5.73
CA SER A 120 -6.65 -7.49 5.21
C SER A 120 -6.36 -6.22 6.00
N VAL A 121 -7.30 -5.81 6.86
CA VAL A 121 -7.25 -4.56 7.59
C VAL A 121 -6.46 -4.73 8.89
N ILE A 122 -5.39 -3.96 9.07
CA ILE A 122 -4.48 -3.95 10.22
C ILE A 122 -4.66 -2.68 11.06
N ALA A 123 -4.18 -2.69 12.31
CA ALA A 123 -4.18 -1.49 13.15
C ALA A 123 -3.37 -0.36 12.48
N LEU A 124 -3.84 0.89 12.64
CA LEU A 124 -3.23 2.06 11.99
C LEU A 124 -1.72 2.20 12.30
N ASP A 125 -1.33 1.93 13.55
CA ASP A 125 0.06 1.92 14.01
C ASP A 125 0.94 0.89 13.29
N GLY A 126 0.33 -0.16 12.72
CA GLY A 126 1.01 -1.17 11.93
C GLY A 126 1.24 -0.77 10.48
N VAL A 127 0.54 0.25 9.97
CA VAL A 127 0.65 0.69 8.56
C VAL A 127 1.90 1.53 8.35
N ARG A 128 2.12 2.54 9.21
CA ARG A 128 3.22 3.51 9.07
C ARG A 128 4.61 2.86 8.94
N PRO A 129 5.01 1.90 9.79
CA PRO A 129 6.32 1.27 9.68
C PRO A 129 6.56 0.56 8.34
N VAL A 130 5.51 0.03 7.71
CA VAL A 130 5.60 -0.68 6.42
C VAL A 130 5.77 0.31 5.26
N VAL A 131 5.09 1.46 5.33
CA VAL A 131 5.29 2.56 4.36
C VAL A 131 6.70 3.15 4.50
N GLU A 132 7.17 3.35 5.73
CA GLU A 132 8.53 3.81 6.01
C GLU A 132 9.58 2.83 5.48
N GLU A 133 9.36 1.52 5.63
CA GLU A 133 10.20 0.48 5.02
C GLU A 133 10.24 0.63 3.51
N TYR A 134 9.08 0.68 2.84
CA TYR A 134 8.99 0.80 1.38
C TYR A 134 9.82 1.99 0.84
N PHE A 135 9.74 3.13 1.53
CA PHE A 135 10.45 4.33 1.12
C PHE A 135 11.94 4.18 1.43
N ARG A 136 12.31 3.75 2.64
CA ARG A 136 13.71 3.59 3.06
C ARG A 136 14.48 2.64 2.15
N GLU A 137 13.90 1.49 1.81
CA GLU A 137 14.59 0.50 0.96
C GLU A 137 14.69 0.99 -0.49
N SER A 138 13.74 1.83 -0.95
CA SER A 138 13.77 2.44 -2.28
C SER A 138 13.90 1.43 -3.43
N THR A 139 13.43 0.19 -3.24
CA THR A 139 13.54 -0.89 -4.24
C THR A 139 12.27 -1.07 -5.06
N GLY A 140 11.13 -0.60 -4.58
CA GLY A 140 9.81 -0.91 -5.15
C GLY A 140 9.31 -2.32 -4.83
N LEU A 141 10.12 -3.15 -4.16
CA LEU A 141 9.74 -4.50 -3.75
C LEU A 141 8.65 -4.45 -2.67
N ARG A 142 7.84 -5.51 -2.62
CA ARG A 142 6.83 -5.69 -1.58
C ARG A 142 7.49 -5.66 -0.19
N PRO A 143 7.08 -4.75 0.71
CA PRO A 143 7.63 -4.66 2.07
C PRO A 143 7.48 -5.95 2.87
N ALA A 144 8.38 -6.21 3.82
CA ALA A 144 8.36 -7.39 4.68
C ALA A 144 7.71 -7.16 6.06
N GLY A 145 7.46 -5.90 6.44
CA GLY A 145 6.92 -5.52 7.75
C GLY A 145 5.48 -5.97 8.06
N VAL A 146 4.81 -6.64 7.13
CA VAL A 146 3.47 -7.23 7.31
C VAL A 146 3.40 -8.58 6.62
N GLU A 147 2.50 -9.44 7.10
CA GLU A 147 2.11 -10.62 6.34
C GLU A 147 1.26 -10.21 5.12
N TRP A 148 1.41 -10.93 4.01
CA TRP A 148 0.66 -10.66 2.79
C TRP A 148 -0.19 -11.85 2.40
N VAL A 149 -1.34 -11.57 1.80
CA VAL A 149 -2.23 -12.56 1.20
C VAL A 149 -2.62 -12.11 -0.20
N LYS A 150 -2.90 -13.07 -1.10
CA LYS A 150 -3.34 -12.76 -2.46
C LYS A 150 -4.66 -11.99 -2.41
N GLY A 151 -4.74 -10.95 -3.22
CA GLY A 151 -5.91 -10.09 -3.33
C GLY A 151 -6.19 -9.65 -4.75
N HIS A 152 -7.11 -8.72 -4.88
CA HIS A 152 -7.44 -8.01 -6.10
C HIS A 152 -7.11 -6.52 -5.96
N PHE A 153 -7.04 -5.81 -7.08
CA PHE A 153 -6.88 -4.35 -7.12
C PHE A 153 -7.99 -3.59 -6.36
N THR A 154 -9.12 -4.26 -6.09
CA THR A 154 -10.27 -3.75 -5.33
C THR A 154 -10.15 -3.96 -3.81
N GLY A 155 -9.04 -4.53 -3.31
CA GLY A 155 -8.83 -4.81 -1.89
C GLY A 155 -9.51 -6.08 -1.39
N GLU A 156 -10.25 -6.77 -2.24
CA GLU A 156 -10.85 -8.08 -1.97
C GLU A 156 -9.77 -9.16 -1.91
N LEU A 157 -10.03 -10.22 -1.15
CA LEU A 157 -9.17 -11.40 -1.18
C LEU A 157 -9.35 -12.16 -2.48
N TYR A 158 -8.28 -12.78 -2.93
CA TYR A 158 -8.36 -13.77 -3.99
C TYR A 158 -8.98 -15.05 -3.42
N GLU A 159 -10.15 -15.44 -3.93
CA GLU A 159 -10.73 -16.76 -3.65
C GLU A 159 -10.21 -17.75 -4.70
N GLU A 160 -9.34 -18.68 -4.29
CA GLU A 160 -9.05 -19.85 -5.13
C GLU A 160 -10.30 -20.73 -5.14
N ASN A 161 -11.01 -20.77 -6.27
CA ASN A 161 -12.06 -21.77 -6.49
C ASN A 161 -11.38 -23.15 -6.57
N GLU A 162 -11.51 -23.96 -5.52
CA GLU A 162 -11.11 -25.38 -5.51
C GLU A 162 -11.91 -26.23 -6.52
#